data_AF-A0A9X2P2C5-F1
#
_entry.id   AF-A0A9X2P2C5-F1
#
_cell.length_a   1.000
_cell.length_b   1.000
_cell.length_c   1.000
_cell.angle_alpha   90.00
_cell.angle_beta   90.00
_cell.angle_gamma   90.00
#
_symmetry.space_group_name_H-M   'P 1'
#
loop_
_entity.id
_entity.type
_entity.pdbx_description
1 polymer ?
#
loop_
_entity_poly.entity_id
_entity_poly.type
_entity_poly.pdbx_seq_one_letter_code
_entity_poly.pdbx_strand_id
1 'polypeptide(L)' 'KVKRETARYVKLPRIIDFTDKDGNDWMQEEIQANYDRIRQEVRQIVEDEITRIKNDPELCHLIKEEE' A
#
# COMPACT_ATOMS: atom_id res chain seq x y z
N LYS A 1 -35.18 -10.28 -21.65
CA LYS A 1 -34.27 -9.13 -21.37
C LYS A 1 -32.90 -9.63 -20.91
N VAL A 2 -32.85 -10.41 -19.83
CA VAL A 2 -31.64 -11.08 -19.30
C VAL A 2 -30.83 -11.87 -20.34
N LYS A 3 -31.45 -12.75 -21.16
CA LYS A 3 -30.74 -13.52 -22.21
C LYS A 3 -29.96 -12.67 -23.23
N ARG A 4 -30.42 -11.45 -23.52
CA ARG A 4 -29.76 -10.54 -24.47
C ARG A 4 -28.62 -9.77 -23.81
N GLU A 5 -28.69 -9.56 -22.51
CA GLU A 5 -27.64 -8.93 -21.70
C GLU A 5 -26.49 -9.91 -21.45
N THR A 6 -26.77 -11.19 -21.15
CA THR A 6 -25.72 -12.22 -21.04
C THR A 6 -25.02 -12.53 -22.36
N ALA A 7 -25.69 -12.41 -23.50
CA ALA A 7 -25.08 -12.60 -24.82
C ALA A 7 -24.00 -11.55 -25.17
N ARG A 8 -23.99 -10.41 -24.48
CA ARG A 8 -23.01 -9.32 -24.67
C ARG A 8 -22.01 -9.21 -23.51
N TYR A 9 -22.04 -10.14 -22.56
CA TYR A 9 -21.15 -10.12 -21.42
C TYR A 9 -19.71 -10.40 -21.87
N VAL A 10 -18.81 -9.46 -21.59
CA VAL A 10 -17.36 -9.64 -21.73
C VAL A 10 -16.81 -9.79 -20.32
N LYS A 11 -16.06 -10.89 -20.08
CA LYS A 11 -15.45 -11.13 -18.78
C LYS A 11 -14.43 -10.01 -18.50
N LEU A 12 -14.50 -9.42 -17.31
CA LEU A 12 -13.52 -8.43 -16.89
C LEU A 12 -12.12 -9.06 -16.91
N PRO A 13 -11.11 -8.35 -17.43
CA PRO A 13 -9.75 -8.84 -17.39
C PRO A 13 -9.32 -8.97 -15.93
N ARG A 14 -8.63 -10.07 -15.62
CA ARG A 14 -8.01 -10.27 -14.30
C ARG A 14 -6.78 -9.35 -14.24
N ILE A 15 -6.81 -8.36 -13.34
CA ILE A 15 -5.74 -7.36 -13.23
C ILE A 15 -4.52 -7.97 -12.56
N ILE A 16 -4.74 -8.82 -11.54
CA ILE A 16 -3.69 -9.45 -10.76
C ILE A 16 -4.10 -10.91 -10.48
N ASP A 17 -3.17 -11.83 -10.72
CA ASP A 17 -3.33 -13.24 -10.38
C ASP A 17 -2.59 -13.51 -9.08
N PHE A 18 -3.34 -13.76 -8.00
CA PHE A 18 -2.79 -14.15 -6.70
C PHE A 18 -2.46 -15.65 -6.63
N THR A 19 -2.66 -16.38 -7.72
CA THR A 19 -2.43 -17.81 -7.80
C THR A 19 -1.11 -18.07 -8.52
N ASP A 20 -0.20 -18.80 -7.88
CA ASP A 20 1.04 -19.23 -8.52
C ASP A 20 0.77 -20.33 -9.57
N LYS A 21 1.78 -20.67 -10.37
CA LYS A 21 1.77 -21.66 -11.46
C LYS A 21 1.28 -23.04 -11.02
N ASP A 22 1.47 -23.36 -9.74
CA ASP A 22 1.06 -24.61 -9.10
C ASP A 22 -0.36 -24.58 -8.51
N GLY A 23 -1.07 -23.45 -8.62
CA GLY A 23 -2.45 -23.30 -8.11
C GLY A 23 -2.55 -22.84 -6.66
N ASN A 24 -1.43 -22.52 -5.99
CA ASN A 24 -1.42 -22.01 -4.62
C ASN A 24 -1.83 -20.54 -4.58
N ASP A 25 -2.73 -20.15 -3.67
CA ASP A 25 -3.16 -18.76 -3.44
C ASP A 25 -2.20 -18.05 -2.48
N TRP A 26 -1.58 -16.97 -2.93
CA TRP A 26 -0.61 -16.15 -2.21
C TRP A 26 -1.19 -14.80 -1.80
N MET A 27 -2.51 -14.61 -1.95
CA MET A 27 -3.17 -13.33 -1.70
C MET A 27 -2.89 -12.79 -0.30
N GLN A 28 -2.88 -13.65 0.73
CA GLN A 28 -2.66 -13.22 2.11
C GLN A 28 -1.21 -12.79 2.34
N GLU A 29 -0.27 -13.57 1.82
CA GLU A 29 1.17 -13.32 1.91
C GLU A 29 1.55 -12.02 1.20
N GLU A 30 1.00 -11.78 0.01
CA GLU A 30 1.23 -10.53 -0.73
C GLU A 30 0.64 -9.33 -0.01
N ILE A 31 -0.57 -9.44 0.55
CA ILE A 31 -1.18 -8.35 1.34
C ILE A 31 -0.32 -8.06 2.57
N GLN A 32 0.14 -9.08 3.27
CA GLN A 32 0.96 -8.93 4.47
C GLN A 32 2.31 -8.30 4.14
N ALA A 33 2.99 -8.78 3.10
CA ALA A 33 4.26 -8.21 2.65
C ALA A 33 4.11 -6.73 2.24
N ASN A 34 3.03 -6.38 1.55
CA ASN A 34 2.73 -4.99 1.20
C ASN A 34 2.48 -4.13 2.44
N TYR A 35 1.71 -4.63 3.40
CA TYR A 35 1.46 -3.93 4.66
C TYR A 35 2.77 -3.67 5.42
N ASP A 36 3.62 -4.69 5.55
CA ASP A 36 4.89 -4.57 6.27
C ASP A 36 5.85 -3.62 5.59
N ARG A 37 5.94 -3.66 4.25
CA ARG A 37 6.75 -2.72 3.46
C ARG A 37 6.25 -1.28 3.65
N ILE A 38 4.96 -1.04 3.44
CA ILE A 38 4.38 0.31 3.58
C ILE A 38 4.58 0.81 5.01
N ARG A 39 4.43 -0.05 6.02
CA ARG A 39 4.65 0.31 7.41
C ARG A 39 6.11 0.73 7.68
N GLN A 40 7.08 0.04 7.09
CA GLN A 40 8.50 0.40 7.20
C GLN A 40 8.79 1.72 6.46
N GLU A 41 8.27 1.89 5.25
CA GLU A 41 8.42 3.13 4.48
C GLU A 41 7.80 4.33 5.22
N VAL A 42 6.62 4.18 5.81
CA VAL A 42 5.98 5.24 6.61
C VAL A 42 6.84 5.61 7.82
N ARG A 43 7.46 4.63 8.50
CA ARG A 43 8.38 4.92 9.62
C ARG A 43 9.59 5.71 9.14
N GLN A 44 10.22 5.28 8.05
CA GLN A 44 11.36 5.97 7.43
C GLN A 44 10.98 7.41 7.08
N ILE A 45 9.84 7.62 6.41
CA ILE A 45 9.36 8.95 6.04
C ILE A 45 9.15 9.82 7.28
N VAL A 46 8.56 9.28 8.35
CA VAL A 46 8.37 10.03 9.60
C VAL A 46 9.72 10.43 10.21
N GLU A 47 10.71 9.53 10.25
CA GLU A 47 12.05 9.83 10.77
C GLU A 47 12.78 10.88 9.93
N ASP A 48 12.70 10.76 8.60
CA ASP A 48 13.30 11.70 7.66
C ASP A 48 12.64 13.08 7.78
N GLU A 49 11.31 13.14 7.90
CA GLU A 49 10.56 14.38 8.09
C GLU A 49 10.84 15.03 9.45
N ILE A 50 10.95 14.24 10.52
CA ILE A 50 11.41 14.75 11.82
C ILE A 50 12.79 15.39 11.67
N THR A 51 13.73 14.73 10.98
CA THR A 51 15.07 15.26 10.76
C THR A 51 15.05 16.54 9.91
N ARG A 52 14.23 16.56 8.85
CA ARG A 52 14.03 17.74 8.00
C ARG A 52 13.49 18.92 8.79
N ILE A 53 12.47 18.69 9.63
CA ILE A 53 11.85 19.72 10.47
C ILE A 53 12.83 20.22 11.55
N LYS A 54 13.64 19.35 12.17
CA LYS A 54 14.67 19.77 13.15
C LYS A 54 15.70 20.70 12.52
N ASN A 55 16.08 20.43 11.28
CA ASN A 55 17.12 21.19 10.56
C ASN A 55 16.59 22.49 9.95
N ASP A 56 15.27 22.69 9.91
CA ASP A 56 14.64 23.91 9.40
C ASP A 56 14.42 24.92 10.55
N PRO A 57 15.09 26.08 10.55
CA PRO A 57 14.96 27.09 11.60
C PRO A 57 13.53 27.63 11.77
N GLU A 58 12.71 27.61 10.72
CA GLU A 58 11.32 28.07 10.79
C GLU A 58 10.39 27.01 11.36
N LEU A 59 10.74 25.72 11.27
CA LEU A 59 9.85 24.61 11.66
C LEU A 59 10.32 23.84 12.90
N CYS A 60 11.57 24.00 13.33
CA CYS A 60 12.18 23.24 14.43
C CYS A 60 11.38 23.33 15.75
N HIS A 61 10.72 24.46 15.99
CA HIS A 61 9.87 24.72 17.15
C HIS A 61 8.62 23.83 17.23
N LEU A 62 8.25 23.14 16.15
CA LEU A 62 7.10 22.21 16.11
C LEU A 62 7.41 20.86 16.75
N ILE A 63 8.69 20.51 16.85
CA ILE A 63 9.11 19.27 17.51
C ILE A 63 9.22 19.58 18.99
N LYS A 64 8.25 19.07 19.76
CA LYS A 64 8.32 19.12 21.21
C LYS A 64 9.43 18.17 21.66
N GLU A 65 10.44 18.70 22.32
CA GLU A 65 11.32 17.86 23.14
C GLU A 65 10.45 17.34 24.28
N GLU A 66 10.21 16.02 24.33
CA GLU A 66 9.56 15.41 25.49
C GLU A 66 10.49 15.61 26.70
N GLU A 67 10.05 16.39 27.70
CA GLU A 67 10.70 16.52 29.02
C GLU A 67 10.71 15.18 29.78
#